data_AF-A0AA86MXZ2-F1
#
_entry.id   AF-A0AA86MXZ2-F1
#
_cell.length_a   1.000
_cell.length_b   1.000
_cell.length_c   1.000
_cell.angle_alpha   90.00
_cell.angle_beta   90.00
_cell.angle_gamma   90.00
#
_symmetry.space_group_name_H-M   'P 1'
#
loop_
_entity.id
_entity.type
_entity.pdbx_description
1 polymer ?
#
loop_
_entity_poly.entity_id
_entity_poly.type
_entity_poly.pdbx_seq_one_letter_code
_entity_poly.pdbx_strand_id
1 'polypeptide(L)'
;MNRNYLYDDLFDLPANAARFVRTYFLRQAHRFARESDPRRDYHLTRQFDLVSWDITRLFLKEVIGMEKSRIEAIRSLGDRVAQHIALDNDRRLFQGLYRANRYVILRNLLIKASNVRLKKGQPPLLGLDEFLLVFEEGEELARTDWTLARDLVLIRVIEELHRQGWFGKQPDALQELETEDEAANLAAS
;
A
#
# COMPACT_ATOMS: atom_id res chain seq x y z
N MET A 1 -19.16 -17.91 21.56
CA MET A 1 -17.76 -18.16 21.19
C MET A 1 -17.35 -17.04 20.25
N ASN A 2 -16.40 -16.20 20.64
CA ASN A 2 -16.03 -15.04 19.81
C ASN A 2 -15.23 -15.54 18.60
N ARG A 3 -15.67 -15.19 17.38
CA ARG A 3 -15.04 -15.68 16.15
C ARG A 3 -13.66 -15.06 15.99
N ASN A 4 -12.63 -15.86 15.74
CA ASN A 4 -11.28 -15.36 15.48
C ASN A 4 -11.09 -15.15 13.97
N TYR A 5 -11.41 -13.95 13.48
CA TYR A 5 -11.35 -13.62 12.06
C TYR A 5 -9.94 -13.70 11.45
N LEU A 6 -8.90 -13.36 12.23
CA LEU A 6 -7.52 -13.50 11.77
C LEU A 6 -7.19 -14.97 11.53
N TYR A 7 -7.53 -15.84 12.48
CA TYR A 7 -7.30 -17.27 12.36
C TYR A 7 -8.04 -17.87 11.17
N ASP A 8 -9.30 -17.50 10.97
CA ASP A 8 -10.10 -17.97 9.83
C ASP A 8 -9.47 -17.55 8.49
N ASP A 9 -9.07 -16.28 8.36
CA ASP A 9 -8.51 -15.76 7.12
C ASP A 9 -7.13 -16.36 6.77
N LEU A 10 -6.40 -16.92 7.75
CA LEU A 10 -5.13 -17.62 7.49
C LEU A 10 -5.32 -18.88 6.64
N PHE A 11 -6.47 -19.56 6.74
CA PHE A 11 -6.74 -20.80 5.97
C PHE A 11 -7.05 -20.54 4.50
N ASP A 12 -7.39 -19.31 4.15
CA ASP A 12 -7.67 -18.88 2.78
C ASP A 12 -6.39 -18.44 2.04
N LEU A 13 -5.23 -18.50 2.69
CA LEU A 13 -3.95 -18.14 2.09
C LEU A 13 -3.38 -19.29 1.24
N PRO A 14 -2.64 -18.97 0.15
CA PRO A 14 -2.28 -17.64 -0.32
C PRO A 14 -3.36 -16.96 -1.19
N ALA A 15 -4.49 -17.62 -1.47
CA ALA A 15 -5.49 -17.15 -2.44
C ALA A 15 -6.08 -15.76 -2.10
N ASN A 16 -6.22 -15.42 -0.80
CA ASN A 16 -6.76 -14.13 -0.37
C ASN A 16 -5.69 -13.08 0.03
N ALA A 17 -4.40 -13.29 -0.32
CA ALA A 17 -3.27 -12.52 0.18
C ALA A 17 -3.43 -10.99 0.06
N ALA A 18 -3.96 -10.49 -1.07
CA ALA A 18 -4.20 -9.06 -1.27
C ALA A 18 -5.14 -8.49 -0.19
N ARG A 19 -6.23 -9.19 0.12
CA ARG A 19 -7.17 -8.80 1.18
C ARG A 19 -6.52 -8.93 2.56
N PHE A 20 -5.82 -10.03 2.81
CA PHE A 20 -5.14 -10.28 4.08
C PHE A 20 -4.16 -9.14 4.42
N VAL A 21 -3.26 -8.82 3.50
CA VAL A 21 -2.27 -7.74 3.66
C VAL A 21 -2.96 -6.39 3.89
N ARG A 22 -3.96 -6.08 3.06
CA ARG A 22 -4.71 -4.82 3.16
C ARG A 22 -5.39 -4.66 4.53
N THR A 23 -6.01 -5.71 5.03
CA THR A 23 -6.74 -5.66 6.29
C THR A 23 -5.81 -5.70 7.49
N TYR A 24 -4.89 -6.67 7.56
CA TYR A 24 -4.13 -6.90 8.78
C TYR A 24 -2.82 -6.11 8.86
N PHE A 25 -2.13 -5.89 7.72
CA PHE A 25 -0.83 -5.21 7.72
C PHE A 25 -0.97 -3.72 7.42
N LEU A 26 -1.82 -3.33 6.47
CA LEU A 26 -2.12 -1.92 6.19
C LEU A 26 -3.19 -1.32 7.11
N ARG A 27 -3.88 -2.15 7.92
CA ARG A 27 -4.92 -1.71 8.84
C ARG A 27 -6.05 -0.94 8.13
N GLN A 28 -6.38 -1.31 6.89
CA GLN A 28 -7.54 -0.75 6.20
C GLN A 28 -8.82 -1.50 6.59
N ALA A 29 -9.87 -0.75 6.92
CA ALA A 29 -11.17 -1.26 7.31
C ALA A 29 -11.76 -2.24 6.30
N HIS A 30 -12.32 -3.35 6.80
CA HIS A 30 -13.16 -4.25 6.02
C HIS A 30 -14.60 -3.72 6.00
N ARG A 31 -14.85 -2.70 5.17
CA ARG A 31 -16.06 -1.85 5.20
C ARG A 31 -17.39 -2.61 5.13
N PHE A 32 -17.42 -3.73 4.40
CA PHE A 32 -18.62 -4.55 4.20
C PHE A 32 -18.75 -5.71 5.19
N ALA A 33 -17.93 -5.76 6.23
CA ALA A 33 -18.04 -6.78 7.26
C ALA A 33 -19.30 -6.58 8.11
N ARG A 34 -19.67 -7.59 8.90
CA ARG A 34 -20.80 -7.49 9.84
C ARG A 34 -20.44 -6.54 11.00
N GLU A 35 -21.44 -5.93 11.62
CA GLU A 35 -21.24 -5.01 12.77
C GLU A 35 -20.39 -5.63 13.90
N SER A 36 -20.50 -6.93 14.13
CA SER A 36 -19.70 -7.65 15.14
C SER A 36 -18.25 -7.95 14.71
N ASP A 37 -17.84 -7.57 13.50
CA ASP A 37 -16.51 -7.84 12.96
C ASP A 37 -15.54 -6.70 13.32
N PRO A 38 -14.52 -6.94 14.15
CA PRO A 38 -13.61 -5.89 14.62
C PRO A 38 -12.75 -5.29 13.50
N ARG A 39 -12.68 -5.93 12.33
CA ARG A 39 -11.93 -5.41 11.16
C ARG A 39 -12.63 -4.22 10.52
N ARG A 40 -13.88 -3.91 10.89
CA ARG A 40 -14.57 -2.68 10.46
C ARG A 40 -13.91 -1.42 10.98
N ASP A 41 -13.34 -1.49 12.18
CA ASP A 41 -12.78 -0.34 12.90
C ASP A 41 -11.27 -0.19 12.68
N TYR A 42 -10.69 -0.94 11.73
CA TYR A 42 -9.28 -0.81 11.40
C TYR A 42 -9.06 0.48 10.61
N HIS A 43 -8.16 1.33 11.11
CA HIS A 43 -7.83 2.59 10.46
C HIS A 43 -6.32 2.79 10.45
N LEU A 44 -5.75 2.98 9.25
CA LEU A 44 -4.34 3.28 9.10
C LEU A 44 -3.93 4.51 9.92
N THR A 45 -4.76 5.56 9.95
CA THR A 45 -4.45 6.82 10.66
C THR A 45 -4.23 6.62 12.16
N ARG A 46 -4.89 5.63 12.75
CA ARG A 46 -4.83 5.32 14.19
C ARG A 46 -3.80 4.26 14.54
N GLN A 47 -3.29 3.53 13.53
CA GLN A 47 -2.53 2.28 13.72
C GLN A 47 -1.35 2.15 12.74
N PHE A 48 -0.86 3.25 12.18
CA PHE A 48 0.25 3.24 11.21
C PHE A 48 1.58 2.78 11.85
N ASP A 49 1.70 2.89 13.17
CA ASP A 49 2.81 2.37 13.97
C ASP A 49 2.89 0.84 13.96
N LEU A 50 1.79 0.15 13.63
CA LEU A 50 1.74 -1.31 13.46
C LEU A 50 2.18 -1.77 12.06
N VAL A 51 2.36 -0.85 11.11
CA VAL A 51 2.78 -1.16 9.74
C VAL A 51 4.26 -1.50 9.74
N SER A 52 4.60 -2.74 9.39
CA SER A 52 5.97 -3.24 9.39
C SER A 52 6.32 -3.94 8.09
N TRP A 53 7.39 -3.47 7.44
CA TRP A 53 7.96 -4.13 6.27
C TRP A 53 8.63 -5.45 6.63
N ASP A 54 9.28 -5.56 7.78
CA ASP A 54 9.97 -6.79 8.17
C ASP A 54 9.00 -7.97 8.31
N ILE A 55 7.84 -7.75 8.94
CA ILE A 55 6.77 -8.75 9.02
C ILE A 55 6.22 -9.05 7.62
N THR A 56 5.97 -8.00 6.83
CA THR A 56 5.47 -8.14 5.45
C THR A 56 6.42 -8.96 4.58
N ARG A 57 7.73 -8.70 4.67
CA ARG A 57 8.78 -9.42 3.94
C ARG A 57 8.79 -10.90 4.32
N LEU A 58 8.68 -11.21 5.61
CA LEU A 58 8.63 -12.59 6.08
C LEU A 58 7.38 -13.30 5.53
N PHE A 59 6.22 -12.65 5.59
CA PHE A 59 4.98 -13.17 5.02
C PHE A 59 5.09 -13.45 3.51
N LEU A 60 5.65 -12.51 2.75
CA LEU A 60 5.84 -12.68 1.30
C LEU A 60 6.77 -13.87 0.98
N LYS A 61 7.81 -14.07 1.78
CA LYS A 61 8.77 -15.15 1.58
C LYS A 61 8.22 -16.52 1.99
N GLU A 62 7.66 -16.61 3.19
CA GLU A 62 7.33 -17.90 3.81
C GLU A 62 5.90 -18.37 3.53
N VAL A 63 4.96 -17.44 3.29
CA VAL A 63 3.54 -17.78 3.09
C VAL A 63 3.13 -17.66 1.63
N ILE A 64 3.57 -16.59 0.96
CA ILE A 64 3.24 -16.37 -0.46
C ILE A 64 4.22 -17.08 -1.40
N GLY A 65 5.46 -17.32 -0.95
CA GLY A 65 6.50 -17.88 -1.80
C GLY A 65 6.94 -16.92 -2.93
N MET A 66 6.87 -15.61 -2.68
CA MET A 66 7.23 -14.60 -3.69
C MET A 66 8.74 -14.59 -3.94
N GLU A 67 9.12 -14.49 -5.21
CA GLU A 67 10.51 -14.37 -5.63
C GLU A 67 11.24 -13.21 -4.95
N LYS A 68 12.46 -13.49 -4.46
CA LYS A 68 13.28 -12.52 -3.72
C LYS A 68 13.51 -11.24 -4.54
N SER A 69 13.77 -11.37 -5.85
CA SER A 69 13.97 -10.22 -6.74
C SER A 69 12.76 -9.30 -6.76
N ARG A 70 11.54 -9.85 -6.81
CA ARG A 70 10.30 -9.08 -6.78
C ARG A 70 10.10 -8.38 -5.43
N ILE A 71 10.35 -9.09 -4.31
CA ILE A 71 10.26 -8.50 -2.96
C ILE A 71 11.20 -7.29 -2.84
N GLU A 72 12.44 -7.42 -3.31
CA GLU A 72 13.45 -6.36 -3.22
C GLU A 72 13.13 -5.19 -4.17
N ALA A 73 12.55 -5.45 -5.35
CA ALA A 73 12.05 -4.41 -6.26
C ALA A 73 10.89 -3.61 -5.65
N ILE A 74 9.93 -4.29 -5.01
CA ILE A 74 8.82 -3.64 -4.29
C ILE A 74 9.36 -2.76 -3.16
N ARG A 75 10.31 -3.26 -2.35
CA ARG A 75 10.93 -2.48 -1.28
C ARG A 75 11.60 -1.22 -1.84
N SER A 76 12.43 -1.39 -2.87
CA SER A 76 13.22 -0.31 -3.46
C SER A 76 12.32 0.76 -4.09
N LEU A 77 11.20 0.36 -4.72
CA LEU A 77 10.19 1.29 -5.17
C LEU A 77 9.55 2.06 -4.01
N GLY A 78 9.17 1.37 -2.93
CA GLY A 78 8.64 2.00 -1.73
C GLY A 78 9.60 3.04 -1.13
N ASP A 79 10.90 2.72 -1.06
CA ASP A 79 11.94 3.63 -0.59
C ASP A 79 12.01 4.92 -1.42
N ARG A 80 12.03 4.78 -2.76
CA ARG A 80 12.12 5.93 -3.67
C ARG A 80 10.84 6.77 -3.66
N VAL A 81 9.67 6.13 -3.54
CA VAL A 81 8.39 6.83 -3.41
C VAL A 81 8.33 7.62 -2.10
N ALA A 82 8.71 7.01 -0.98
CA ALA A 82 8.74 7.70 0.32
C ALA A 82 9.73 8.87 0.31
N GLN A 83 10.92 8.67 -0.24
CA GLN A 83 11.90 9.73 -0.40
C GLN A 83 11.35 10.89 -1.25
N HIS A 84 10.68 10.59 -2.36
CA HIS A 84 10.04 11.62 -3.19
C HIS A 84 8.98 12.40 -2.41
N ILE A 85 8.08 11.69 -1.71
CA ILE A 85 7.02 12.32 -0.90
C ILE A 85 7.62 13.22 0.18
N ALA A 86 8.64 12.74 0.89
CA ALA A 86 9.25 13.48 1.99
C ALA A 86 10.02 14.73 1.51
N LEU A 87 10.77 14.63 0.40
CA LEU A 87 11.55 15.75 -0.15
C LEU A 87 10.67 16.83 -0.75
N ASP A 88 9.61 16.43 -1.47
CA ASP A 88 8.75 17.37 -2.21
C ASP A 88 7.46 17.74 -1.45
N ASN A 89 7.27 17.18 -0.25
CA ASN A 89 6.01 17.21 0.49
C ASN A 89 4.80 16.81 -0.37
N ASP A 90 4.96 15.76 -1.18
CA ASP A 90 3.98 15.34 -2.18
C ASP A 90 2.82 14.52 -1.56
N ARG A 91 1.98 15.20 -0.77
CA ARG A 91 0.78 14.62 -0.14
C ARG A 91 -0.15 13.97 -1.16
N ARG A 92 -0.23 14.54 -2.37
CA ARG A 92 -1.08 14.04 -3.45
C ARG A 92 -0.62 12.68 -3.95
N LEU A 93 0.69 12.45 -4.05
CA LEU A 93 1.22 11.13 -4.40
C LEU A 93 0.88 10.09 -3.32
N PHE A 94 1.06 10.43 -2.04
CA PHE A 94 0.71 9.55 -0.92
C PHE A 94 -0.78 9.16 -0.94
N GLN A 95 -1.68 10.14 -0.99
CA GLN A 95 -3.13 9.91 -1.02
C GLN A 95 -3.56 9.17 -2.29
N GLY A 96 -2.99 9.55 -3.43
CA GLY A 96 -3.24 8.89 -4.71
C GLY A 96 -2.87 7.41 -4.65
N LEU A 97 -1.71 7.07 -4.07
CA LEU A 97 -1.27 5.69 -3.91
C LEU A 97 -2.21 4.90 -2.99
N TYR A 98 -2.60 5.47 -1.85
CA TYR A 98 -3.54 4.85 -0.91
C TYR A 98 -4.90 4.53 -1.56
N ARG A 99 -5.39 5.42 -2.43
CA ARG A 99 -6.74 5.34 -3.03
C ARG A 99 -6.80 4.66 -4.40
N ALA A 100 -5.67 4.37 -5.04
CA ALA A 100 -5.63 3.95 -6.45
C ALA A 100 -6.36 2.62 -6.70
N ASN A 101 -7.65 2.66 -7.04
CA ASN A 101 -8.51 1.47 -7.21
C ASN A 101 -8.54 0.91 -8.65
N ARG A 102 -7.88 1.58 -9.60
CA ARG A 102 -7.73 1.13 -10.99
C ARG A 102 -6.26 1.18 -11.38
N TYR A 103 -5.80 0.16 -12.12
CA TYR A 103 -4.41 0.06 -12.54
C TYR A 103 -3.92 1.30 -13.31
N VAL A 104 -4.76 1.84 -14.21
CA VAL A 104 -4.45 3.05 -14.97
C VAL A 104 -4.18 4.26 -14.07
N ILE A 105 -4.91 4.39 -12.95
CA ILE A 105 -4.69 5.49 -11.99
C ILE A 105 -3.33 5.33 -11.32
N LEU A 106 -3.00 4.12 -10.84
CA LEU A 106 -1.72 3.81 -10.22
C LEU A 106 -0.56 4.09 -11.19
N ARG A 107 -0.65 3.57 -12.41
CA ARG A 107 0.37 3.75 -13.46
C ARG A 107 0.60 5.24 -13.75
N ASN A 108 -0.47 6.01 -13.92
CA ASN A 108 -0.37 7.44 -14.21
C ASN A 108 0.24 8.23 -13.04
N LEU A 109 -0.06 7.87 -11.79
CA LEU A 109 0.56 8.46 -10.60
C LEU A 109 2.08 8.27 -10.60
N LEU A 110 2.55 7.03 -10.82
CA LEU A 110 3.97 6.70 -10.84
C LEU A 110 4.71 7.37 -12.00
N ILE A 111 4.11 7.42 -13.19
CA ILE A 111 4.66 8.13 -14.35
C ILE A 111 4.78 9.62 -14.06
N LYS A 112 3.71 10.24 -13.53
CA LYS A 112 3.71 11.67 -13.22
C LYS A 112 4.81 12.03 -12.21
N ALA A 113 4.94 11.27 -11.14
CA ALA A 113 5.98 11.50 -10.14
C ALA A 113 7.39 11.24 -10.70
N SER A 114 7.57 10.22 -11.54
CA SER A 114 8.82 9.99 -12.28
C SER A 114 9.19 11.18 -13.17
N ASN A 115 8.23 11.74 -13.91
CA ASN A 115 8.45 12.92 -14.75
C ASN A 115 8.84 14.16 -13.94
N VAL A 116 8.30 14.32 -12.72
CA VAL A 116 8.71 15.40 -11.81
C VAL A 116 10.18 15.23 -11.39
N ARG A 117 10.60 14.01 -11.05
CA ARG A 117 12.00 13.71 -10.70
C ARG A 117 12.95 13.95 -11.86
N LEU A 118 12.59 13.48 -13.07
CA LEU A 118 13.39 13.68 -14.28
C LEU A 118 13.61 15.18 -14.57
N LYS A 119 12.58 16.02 -14.40
CA LYS A 119 12.71 17.49 -14.55
C LYS A 119 13.67 18.12 -13.55
N LYS A 120 13.95 17.46 -12.42
CA LYS A 120 14.91 17.88 -11.39
C LYS A 120 16.30 17.24 -11.58
N GLY A 121 16.55 16.53 -12.68
CA GLY A 121 17.80 15.81 -12.92
C GLY A 121 17.97 14.57 -12.04
N GLN A 122 16.88 14.07 -11.43
CA GLN A 122 16.89 12.86 -10.60
C GLN A 122 16.44 11.65 -11.43
N PRO A 123 16.86 10.42 -11.07
CA PRO A 123 16.34 9.22 -11.70
C PRO A 123 14.82 9.08 -11.48
N PRO A 124 14.09 8.43 -12.40
CA PRO A 124 12.66 8.17 -12.24
C PRO A 124 12.39 7.29 -11.01
N LEU A 125 11.13 7.18 -10.58
CA LEU A 125 10.77 6.32 -9.44
C LEU A 125 11.00 4.84 -9.75
N LEU A 126 10.96 4.46 -11.02
CA LEU A 126 11.14 3.10 -11.51
C LEU A 126 11.51 3.11 -13.00
N GLY A 127 12.34 2.15 -13.40
CA GLY A 127 12.58 1.83 -14.80
C GLY A 127 11.53 0.87 -15.36
N LEU A 128 11.61 0.58 -16.66
CA LEU A 128 10.67 -0.35 -17.33
C LEU A 128 10.78 -1.76 -16.74
N ASP A 129 11.98 -2.32 -16.66
CA ASP A 129 12.18 -3.69 -16.16
C ASP A 129 11.66 -3.88 -14.73
N GLU A 130 11.87 -2.87 -13.88
CA GLU A 130 11.39 -2.88 -12.51
C GLU A 130 9.87 -2.73 -12.43
N PHE A 131 9.27 -1.91 -13.31
CA PHE A 131 7.83 -1.80 -13.42
C PHE A 131 7.19 -3.13 -13.81
N LEU A 132 7.76 -3.80 -14.83
CA LEU A 132 7.31 -5.12 -15.27
C LEU A 132 7.44 -6.14 -14.14
N LEU A 133 8.60 -6.18 -13.46
CA LEU A 133 8.84 -7.10 -12.35
C LEU A 133 7.85 -6.93 -11.19
N VAL A 134 7.47 -5.70 -10.88
CA VAL A 134 6.54 -5.41 -9.76
C VAL A 134 5.08 -5.64 -10.16
N PHE A 135 4.66 -5.13 -11.33
CA PHE A 135 3.26 -4.95 -11.69
C PHE A 135 2.76 -5.75 -12.90
N GLU A 136 3.61 -6.40 -13.71
CA GLU A 136 3.20 -7.11 -14.93
C GLU A 136 3.63 -8.60 -14.94
N GLU A 137 2.86 -9.45 -15.62
CA GLU A 137 3.08 -10.91 -15.75
C GLU A 137 3.52 -11.31 -17.17
N GLY A 138 3.60 -10.33 -18.08
CA GLY A 138 3.98 -10.41 -19.48
C GLY A 138 3.99 -9.01 -20.10
N GLU A 139 4.28 -8.86 -21.40
CA GLU A 139 4.19 -7.55 -22.07
C GLU A 139 2.76 -7.00 -22.04
N GLU A 140 2.58 -5.82 -21.43
CA GLU A 140 1.33 -5.05 -21.42
C GLU A 140 0.15 -5.72 -20.67
N LEU A 141 0.42 -6.77 -19.89
CA LEU A 141 -0.58 -7.44 -19.05
C LEU A 141 -0.28 -7.19 -17.58
N ALA A 142 -1.11 -6.33 -16.97
CA ALA A 142 -1.10 -6.13 -15.52
C ALA A 142 -1.28 -7.48 -14.81
N ARG A 143 -0.47 -7.73 -13.79
CA ARG A 143 -0.65 -8.91 -12.94
C ARG A 143 -2.04 -8.88 -12.34
N THR A 144 -2.66 -10.04 -12.25
CA THR A 144 -3.93 -10.21 -11.53
C THR A 144 -3.83 -9.72 -10.08
N ASP A 145 -2.62 -9.75 -9.50
CA ASP A 145 -2.30 -9.29 -8.14
C ASP A 145 -1.77 -7.85 -8.04
N TRP A 146 -1.92 -6.99 -9.06
CA TRP A 146 -1.34 -5.62 -9.03
C TRP A 146 -1.75 -4.80 -7.80
N THR A 147 -2.95 -5.05 -7.24
CA THR A 147 -3.40 -4.38 -6.01
C THR A 147 -2.61 -4.82 -4.78
N LEU A 148 -2.17 -6.08 -4.71
CA LEU A 148 -1.24 -6.56 -3.69
C LEU A 148 0.09 -5.81 -3.84
N ALA A 149 0.66 -5.75 -5.05
CA ALA A 149 1.91 -5.02 -5.28
C ALA A 149 1.81 -3.54 -4.85
N ARG A 150 0.71 -2.85 -5.18
CA ARG A 150 0.42 -1.49 -4.71
C ARG A 150 0.43 -1.40 -3.19
N ASP A 151 -0.27 -2.32 -2.52
CA ASP A 151 -0.38 -2.34 -1.06
C ASP A 151 0.96 -2.61 -0.38
N LEU A 152 1.79 -3.47 -0.96
CA LEU A 152 3.14 -3.72 -0.46
C LEU A 152 4.06 -2.50 -0.62
N VAL A 153 4.00 -1.80 -1.77
CA VAL A 153 4.70 -0.53 -1.94
C VAL A 153 4.23 0.48 -0.89
N LEU A 154 2.92 0.56 -0.66
CA LEU A 154 2.33 1.47 0.32
C LEU A 154 2.76 1.14 1.76
N ILE A 155 2.85 -0.13 2.15
CA ILE A 155 3.39 -0.57 3.45
C ILE A 155 4.80 0.00 3.64
N ARG A 156 5.68 -0.20 2.64
CA ARG A 156 7.06 0.30 2.74
C ARG A 156 7.09 1.82 2.78
N VAL A 157 6.25 2.50 2.00
CA VAL A 157 6.14 3.97 2.01
C VAL A 157 5.73 4.49 3.38
N ILE A 158 4.71 3.89 4.00
CA ILE A 158 4.21 4.30 5.32
C ILE A 158 5.29 4.11 6.38
N GLU A 159 5.93 2.95 6.42
CA GLU A 159 7.00 2.67 7.37
C GLU A 159 8.14 3.70 7.24
N GLU A 160 8.54 4.01 6.00
CA GLU A 160 9.62 4.94 5.73
C GLU A 160 9.26 6.39 6.08
N LEU A 161 8.04 6.84 5.75
CA LEU A 161 7.54 8.16 6.12
C LEU A 161 7.38 8.30 7.64
N HIS A 162 6.94 7.24 8.33
CA HIS A 162 6.87 7.19 9.78
C HIS A 162 8.28 7.34 10.40
N ARG A 163 9.25 6.56 9.92
CA ARG A 163 10.65 6.62 10.36
C ARG A 163 11.26 8.02 10.21
N GLN A 164 10.88 8.75 9.16
CA GLN A 164 11.34 10.13 8.90
C GLN A 164 10.56 11.20 9.71
N GLY A 165 9.59 10.79 10.53
CA GLY A 165 8.71 11.69 11.28
C GLY A 165 7.81 12.54 10.39
N TRP A 166 7.52 12.10 9.16
CA TRP A 166 6.78 12.89 8.18
C TRP A 166 5.33 13.12 8.61
N PHE A 167 4.65 12.11 9.16
CA PHE A 167 3.26 12.25 9.62
C PHE A 167 3.10 13.27 10.76
N GLY A 168 4.11 13.43 11.62
CA GLY A 168 4.09 14.50 12.63
C GLY A 168 4.23 15.91 12.05
N LYS A 169 4.89 16.04 10.88
CA LYS A 169 5.04 17.30 10.15
C LYS A 169 3.86 17.60 9.24
N GLN A 170 3.10 16.57 8.84
CA GLN A 170 2.00 16.64 7.88
C GLN A 170 0.78 15.85 8.38
N PRO A 171 0.17 16.26 9.52
CA PRO A 171 -0.97 15.54 10.10
C PRO A 171 -2.19 15.49 9.15
N ASP A 172 -2.39 16.56 8.37
CA ASP A 172 -3.49 16.67 7.39
C ASP A 172 -3.48 15.54 6.36
N ALA A 173 -2.30 15.00 6.04
CA ALA A 173 -2.18 13.91 5.06
C ALA A 173 -2.93 12.65 5.50
N LEU A 174 -3.00 12.38 6.80
CA LEU A 174 -3.76 11.26 7.37
C LEU A 174 -5.21 11.66 7.63
N GLN A 175 -5.46 12.86 8.16
CA GLN A 175 -6.82 13.33 8.46
C GLN A 175 -7.73 13.38 7.22
N GLU A 176 -7.18 13.77 6.07
CA GLU A 176 -7.89 13.75 4.79
C GLU A 176 -8.26 12.32 4.33
N LEU A 177 -7.47 11.29 4.70
CA LEU A 177 -7.81 9.90 4.43
C LEU A 177 -8.98 9.44 5.31
N GLU A 178 -8.94 9.76 6.61
CA GLU A 178 -9.98 9.36 7.57
C GLU A 178 -11.33 10.00 7.24
N THR A 179 -11.36 11.31 6.98
CA THR A 179 -12.59 12.04 6.66
C THR A 179 -13.28 11.48 5.41
N GLU A 180 -12.51 11.16 4.37
CA GLU A 180 -13.07 10.58 3.14
C GLU A 180 -13.50 9.13 3.31
N ASP A 181 -12.77 8.34 4.10
CA ASP A 181 -13.14 6.96 4.42
C ASP A 181 -14.45 6.90 5.22
N GLU A 182 -14.63 7.82 6.18
CA GLU A 182 -15.88 8.00 6.93
C GLU A 182 -17.04 8.42 6.02
N ALA A 183 -16.82 9.41 5.15
CA ALA A 183 -17.84 9.86 4.18
C ALA A 183 -18.26 8.73 3.22
N ALA A 184 -17.31 7.92 2.75
CA ALA A 184 -17.60 6.76 1.91
C ALA A 184 -18.38 5.67 2.64
N ASN A 185 -18.13 5.46 3.94
CA ASN A 185 -18.86 4.51 4.76
C ASN A 185 -20.33 4.94 5.00
N LEU A 186 -20.54 6.24 5.26
CA LEU A 186 -21.87 6.83 5.40
C LEU A 186 -22.70 6.68 4.11
N ALA A 187 -22.08 6.85 2.94
CA ALA A 187 -22.75 6.73 1.65
C ALA A 187 -23.10 5.28 1.26
N ALA A 188 -22.47 4.28 1.89
CA ALA A 188 -22.68 2.86 1.61
C ALA A 188 -23.59 2.15 2.63
N SER A 189 -24.07 2.86 3.65
CA SER A 189 -24.98 2.38 4.70
C SER A 189 -26.42 2.80 4.40
#